data_AF-M6KAI7-F1
#
_entry.id   AF-M6KAI7-F1
#
_cell.length_a   1.000
_cell.length_b   1.000
_cell.length_c   1.000
_cell.angle_alpha   90.00
_cell.angle_beta   90.00
_cell.angle_gamma   90.00
#
_symmetry.space_group_name_H-M   'P 1'
#
loop_
_entity.id
_entity.type
_entity.pdbx_description
1 polymer ?
#
loop_
_entity_poly.entity_id
_entity_poly.type
_entity_poly.pdbx_seq_one_letter_code
_entity_poly.pdbx_strand_id
1 'polypeptide(L)'
;MKIFLLTLNIVVTAIACILGYFLFQSTKLSESVEYEKLNPSKSLVLQIIKQPKNVFGDFKYFFGAKLPKSEVAFVRKYSPVLETEKDNFEKIEDVTECGNDTYVLTLKTGETLMYKKFTIFDLESKVVDEKILKACKRGRS
;
A
#
# COMPACT_ATOMS: atom_id res chain seq x y z
N MET A 1 -11.16 -49.48 -14.15
CA MET A 1 -11.31 -49.07 -12.73
C MET A 1 -9.98 -48.70 -12.06
N LYS A 2 -8.94 -49.54 -12.10
CA LYS A 2 -7.62 -49.24 -11.48
C LYS A 2 -6.91 -48.00 -12.03
N ILE A 3 -6.89 -47.82 -13.35
CA ILE A 3 -6.26 -46.64 -13.99
C ILE A 3 -6.97 -45.35 -13.58
N PHE A 4 -8.31 -45.37 -13.56
CA PHE A 4 -9.12 -44.23 -13.15
C PHE A 4 -8.86 -43.80 -11.69
N LEU A 5 -8.78 -44.77 -10.78
CA LEU A 5 -8.42 -44.52 -9.37
C LEU A 5 -7.00 -43.95 -9.23
N LEU A 6 -6.05 -44.47 -10.01
CA LEU A 6 -4.67 -43.96 -10.03
C LEU A 6 -4.62 -42.50 -10.50
N THR A 7 -5.28 -42.19 -11.63
CA THR A 7 -5.34 -40.83 -12.16
C THR A 7 -6.01 -39.86 -11.18
N LEU A 8 -7.09 -40.29 -10.53
CA LEU A 8 -7.78 -39.49 -9.52
C LEU A 8 -6.87 -39.19 -8.32
N ASN A 9 -6.14 -40.19 -7.81
CA ASN A 9 -5.21 -40.00 -6.69
C ASN A 9 -4.07 -39.04 -7.03
N ILE A 10 -3.53 -39.12 -8.25
CA ILE A 10 -2.49 -38.18 -8.72
C ILE A 10 -3.04 -36.74 -8.75
N VAL A 11 -4.24 -36.55 -9.32
CA VAL A 11 -4.87 -35.22 -9.39
C VAL A 11 -5.15 -34.65 -8.01
N VAL A 12 -5.72 -35.45 -7.10
CA VAL A 12 -6.01 -35.01 -5.72
C VAL A 12 -4.73 -34.65 -4.98
N THR A 13 -3.67 -35.46 -5.12
CA THR A 13 -2.37 -35.19 -4.50
C THR A 13 -1.74 -33.90 -5.03
N ALA A 14 -1.80 -33.68 -6.35
CA ALA A 14 -1.32 -32.45 -6.96
C ALA A 14 -2.07 -31.21 -6.44
N ILE A 15 -3.40 -31.27 -6.33
CA ILE A 15 -4.21 -30.19 -5.77
C ILE A 15 -3.84 -29.94 -4.30
N ALA A 16 -3.68 -30.99 -3.50
CA ALA A 16 -3.29 -30.87 -2.10
C ALA A 16 -1.91 -30.21 -1.94
N CYS A 17 -0.93 -30.58 -2.77
CA CYS A 17 0.39 -29.95 -2.78
C CYS A 17 0.32 -28.47 -3.16
N ILE A 18 -0.49 -28.09 -4.17
CA ILE A 18 -0.67 -26.71 -4.59
C ILE A 18 -1.33 -25.88 -3.47
N LEU A 19 -2.39 -26.39 -2.85
CA LEU A 19 -3.05 -25.70 -1.73
C LEU A 19 -2.12 -25.58 -0.53
N GLY A 20 -1.37 -26.64 -0.20
CA GLY A 20 -0.37 -26.62 0.86
C GLY A 20 0.73 -25.58 0.62
N TYR A 21 1.17 -25.44 -0.64
CA TYR A 21 2.12 -24.40 -1.03
C TYR A 21 1.56 -22.99 -0.80
N PHE A 22 0.33 -22.71 -1.23
CA PHE A 22 -0.28 -21.39 -1.03
C PHE A 22 -0.54 -21.08 0.46
N LEU A 23 -0.96 -22.08 1.25
CA LEU A 23 -1.09 -21.94 2.70
C LEU A 23 0.25 -21.61 3.35
N PHE A 24 1.32 -22.31 2.97
CA PHE A 24 2.66 -22.02 3.47
C PHE A 24 3.17 -20.64 3.05
N GLN A 25 2.86 -20.17 1.84
CA GLN A 25 3.23 -18.81 1.44
C GLN A 25 2.43 -17.75 2.20
N SER A 26 1.18 -18.03 2.57
CA SER A 26 0.35 -17.09 3.33
C SER A 26 0.94 -16.76 4.71
N THR A 27 1.65 -17.70 5.35
CA THR A 27 2.30 -17.47 6.65
C THR A 27 3.56 -16.63 6.56
N LYS A 28 4.08 -16.41 5.35
CA LYS A 28 5.26 -15.58 5.10
C LYS A 28 4.91 -14.15 4.67
N LEU A 29 3.62 -13.84 4.53
CA LEU A 29 3.18 -12.49 4.22
C LEU A 29 3.50 -11.58 5.40
N SER A 30 4.37 -10.60 5.17
CA SER A 30 4.75 -9.60 6.15
C SER A 30 4.53 -8.20 5.60
N GLU A 31 4.24 -7.27 6.50
CA GLU A 31 4.19 -5.85 6.16
C GLU A 31 5.61 -5.29 5.97
N SER A 32 5.73 -4.30 5.10
CA SER A 32 6.97 -3.56 4.88
C SER A 32 6.70 -2.07 4.72
N VAL A 33 7.74 -1.24 4.85
CA VAL A 33 7.65 0.20 4.57
C VAL A 33 8.05 0.41 3.11
N GLU A 34 7.12 0.90 2.29
CA GLU A 34 7.36 1.19 0.87
C GLU A 34 7.96 2.59 0.68
N TYR A 35 7.56 3.54 1.52
CA TYR A 35 8.00 4.92 1.45
C TYR A 35 8.16 5.51 2.85
N GLU A 36 9.19 6.32 3.03
CA GLU A 36 9.46 7.02 4.29
C GLU A 36 10.03 8.42 4.01
N LYS A 37 9.52 9.44 4.71
CA LYS A 37 10.01 10.81 4.62
C LYS A 37 9.89 11.54 5.95
N LEU A 38 10.96 12.22 6.36
CA LEU A 38 10.91 13.14 7.48
C LEU A 38 10.07 14.36 7.11
N ASN A 39 9.02 14.62 7.88
CA ASN A 39 8.21 15.81 7.74
C ASN A 39 8.90 16.98 8.47
N PRO A 40 9.36 18.01 7.73
CA PRO A 40 10.06 19.13 8.33
C PRO A 40 9.18 19.97 9.26
N SER A 41 7.85 19.95 9.09
CA SER A 41 6.93 20.84 9.81
C SER A 41 6.45 20.29 11.16
N LYS A 42 6.40 18.97 11.35
CA LYS A 42 5.78 18.33 12.53
C LYS A 42 6.69 17.38 13.31
N SER A 43 7.99 17.32 12.97
CA SER A 43 8.95 16.38 13.59
C SER A 43 8.51 14.90 13.53
N LEU A 44 7.63 14.55 12.61
CA LEU A 44 7.16 13.18 12.38
C LEU A 44 7.79 12.63 11.11
N VAL A 45 8.00 11.32 11.09
CA VAL A 45 8.39 10.60 9.89
C VAL A 45 7.13 9.99 9.29
N LEU A 46 6.76 10.46 8.10
CA LEU A 46 5.62 9.94 7.34
C LEU A 46 6.04 8.65 6.66
N GLN A 47 5.16 7.66 6.68
CA GLN A 47 5.39 6.35 6.10
C GLN A 47 4.20 5.91 5.25
N ILE A 48 4.50 5.16 4.19
CA ILE A 48 3.51 4.34 3.50
C ILE A 48 3.88 2.88 3.74
N ILE A 49 3.02 2.18 4.48
CA ILE A 49 3.17 0.78 4.87
C ILE A 49 2.48 -0.07 3.81
N LYS A 50 3.22 -0.97 3.20
CA LYS A 50 2.73 -1.96 2.24
C LYS A 50 2.36 -3.24 2.98
N GLN A 51 1.10 -3.62 2.84
CA GLN A 51 0.54 -4.83 3.43
C GLN A 51 0.10 -5.77 2.31
N PRO A 52 0.61 -7.00 2.26
CA PRO A 52 0.12 -8.01 1.32
C PRO A 52 -1.36 -8.31 1.57
N LYS A 53 -2.16 -8.30 0.50
CA LYS A 53 -3.57 -8.68 0.54
C LYS A 53 -3.74 -10.19 0.40
N ASN A 54 -2.88 -10.82 -0.39
CA ASN A 54 -2.90 -12.24 -0.70
C ASN A 54 -1.51 -12.72 -1.17
N VAL A 55 -1.42 -14.02 -1.48
CA VAL A 55 -0.22 -14.68 -2.01
C VAL A 55 0.01 -14.46 -3.50
N PHE A 56 -0.89 -13.75 -4.19
CA PHE A 56 -0.86 -13.52 -5.63
C PHE A 56 -0.17 -12.20 -6.02
N GLY A 57 0.30 -11.43 -5.05
CA GLY A 57 1.05 -10.19 -5.28
C GLY A 57 0.20 -8.92 -5.24
N ASP A 58 -1.03 -8.98 -4.73
CA ASP A 58 -1.83 -7.77 -4.49
C ASP A 58 -1.47 -7.14 -3.15
N PHE A 59 -1.39 -5.81 -3.11
CA PHE A 59 -1.04 -5.06 -1.91
C PHE A 59 -2.04 -3.95 -1.61
N LYS A 60 -2.19 -3.69 -0.31
CA LYS A 60 -2.83 -2.49 0.25
C LYS A 60 -1.77 -1.61 0.86
N TYR A 61 -1.89 -0.30 0.68
CA TYR A 61 -0.94 0.67 1.18
C TYR A 61 -1.62 1.56 2.20
N PHE A 62 -1.03 1.68 3.39
CA PHE A 62 -1.58 2.45 4.51
C PHE A 62 -0.66 3.61 4.85
N PHE A 63 -1.28 4.75 5.13
CA PHE A 63 -0.54 5.88 5.67
C PHE A 63 -0.22 5.65 7.15
N GLY A 64 1.00 5.97 7.55
CA GLY A 64 1.42 6.02 8.94
C GLY A 64 2.34 7.22 9.21
N ALA A 65 2.49 7.55 10.48
CA ALA A 65 3.46 8.52 10.96
C ALA A 65 4.11 7.98 12.24
N LYS A 66 5.43 8.09 12.35
CA LYS A 66 6.21 7.70 13.55
C LYS A 66 7.02 8.88 14.07
N LEU A 67 7.41 8.80 15.33
CA LEU A 67 8.44 9.70 15.86
C LEU A 67 9.81 9.32 15.26
N PRO A 68 10.75 10.27 15.07
CA PRO A 68 12.02 10.01 14.39
C PRO A 68 12.91 8.96 15.08
N LYS A 69 12.72 8.77 16.39
CA LYS A 69 13.44 7.79 17.22
C LYS A 69 12.62 6.52 17.52
N SER A 70 11.41 6.40 16.96
CA SER A 70 10.53 5.25 17.16
C SER A 70 10.68 4.29 16.00
N GLU A 71 10.67 2.98 16.28
CA GLU A 71 10.57 1.95 15.23
C GLU A 71 9.12 1.69 14.82
N VAL A 72 8.15 2.05 15.67
CA VAL A 72 6.73 1.80 15.46
C VAL A 72 6.00 3.08 15.07
N ALA A 73 5.06 2.97 14.12
CA ALA A 73 4.14 4.04 13.77
C ALA A 73 3.32 4.50 14.99
N PHE A 74 3.42 5.79 15.30
CA PHE A 74 2.63 6.45 16.34
C PHE A 74 1.16 6.61 15.91
N VAL A 75 0.93 6.86 14.62
CA VAL A 75 -0.41 6.92 14.01
C VAL A 75 -0.40 6.06 12.76
N ARG A 76 -1.40 5.19 12.59
CA ARG A 76 -1.67 4.46 11.34
C ARG A 76 -3.11 4.68 10.94
N LYS A 77 -3.32 5.09 9.69
CA LYS A 77 -4.65 5.20 9.11
C LYS A 77 -5.26 3.80 8.96
N TYR A 78 -6.52 3.65 9.35
CA TYR A 78 -7.20 2.35 9.32
C TYR A 78 -7.53 1.88 7.89
N SER A 79 -7.96 2.78 7.00
CA SER A 79 -8.28 2.42 5.60
C SER A 79 -7.09 2.67 4.67
N PRO A 80 -6.92 1.85 3.62
CA PRO A 80 -5.84 2.00 2.66
C PRO A 80 -5.93 3.35 1.93
N VAL A 81 -4.76 3.90 1.59
CA VAL A 81 -4.63 5.09 0.75
C VAL A 81 -4.33 4.72 -0.71
N LEU A 82 -3.80 3.52 -0.95
CA LEU A 82 -3.67 2.93 -2.28
C LEU A 82 -3.95 1.44 -2.26
N GLU A 83 -4.38 0.89 -3.40
CA GLU A 83 -4.51 -0.55 -3.63
C GLU A 83 -3.99 -0.89 -5.02
N THR A 84 -3.16 -1.94 -5.15
CA THR A 84 -2.55 -2.36 -6.44
C THR A 84 -3.59 -2.56 -7.53
N GLU A 85 -4.69 -3.24 -7.20
CA GLU A 85 -5.79 -3.56 -8.14
C GLU A 85 -6.53 -2.32 -8.67
N LYS A 86 -6.53 -1.22 -7.91
CA LYS A 86 -7.30 -0.01 -8.24
C LYS A 86 -6.43 1.06 -8.89
N ASP A 87 -5.18 1.19 -8.44
CA ASP A 87 -4.41 2.42 -8.67
C ASP A 87 -3.31 2.29 -9.70
N ASN A 88 -2.91 1.07 -10.08
CA ASN A 88 -1.98 0.78 -11.19
C ASN A 88 -0.75 1.71 -11.24
N PHE A 89 -0.11 1.96 -10.11
CA PHE A 89 1.09 2.81 -10.02
C PHE A 89 2.36 1.95 -9.94
N GLU A 90 3.48 2.51 -10.41
CA GLU A 90 4.79 1.83 -10.36
C GLU A 90 5.54 2.12 -9.06
N LYS A 91 5.50 3.38 -8.61
CA LYS A 91 6.28 3.85 -7.47
C LYS A 91 5.64 5.05 -6.79
N ILE A 92 5.80 5.14 -5.47
CA ILE A 92 5.48 6.33 -4.68
C ILE A 92 6.70 7.27 -4.72
N GLU A 93 6.55 8.44 -5.34
CA GLU A 93 7.63 9.44 -5.44
C GLU A 93 7.65 10.38 -4.24
N ASP A 94 6.48 10.80 -3.76
CA ASP A 94 6.41 11.75 -2.65
C ASP A 94 5.13 11.64 -1.83
N VAL A 95 5.22 12.02 -0.56
CA VAL A 95 4.10 12.32 0.33
C VAL A 95 4.24 13.76 0.80
N THR A 96 3.29 14.61 0.41
CA THR A 96 3.26 16.03 0.79
C THR A 96 2.13 16.27 1.79
N GLU A 97 2.44 16.91 2.93
CA GLU A 97 1.42 17.38 3.87
C GLU A 97 0.82 18.72 3.41
N CYS A 98 -0.50 18.84 3.50
CA CYS A 98 -1.28 20.02 3.10
C CYS A 98 -1.98 20.71 4.29
N GLY A 99 -1.59 20.41 5.53
CA GLY A 99 -2.28 20.87 6.73
C GLY A 99 -3.60 20.13 6.99
N ASN A 100 -4.20 20.34 8.17
CA ASN A 100 -5.46 19.71 8.59
C ASN A 100 -5.49 18.18 8.36
N ASP A 101 -4.37 17.52 8.69
CA ASP A 101 -4.16 16.08 8.52
C ASP A 101 -4.51 15.55 7.12
N THR A 102 -4.29 16.42 6.14
CA THR A 102 -4.50 16.18 4.72
C THR A 102 -3.16 15.99 4.03
N TYR A 103 -3.08 15.03 3.13
CA TYR A 103 -1.87 14.65 2.43
C TYR A 103 -2.15 14.42 0.95
N VAL A 104 -1.12 14.61 0.12
CA VAL A 104 -1.13 14.29 -1.31
C VAL A 104 0.02 13.33 -1.61
N LEU A 105 -0.32 12.18 -2.18
CA LEU A 105 0.62 11.23 -2.76
C LEU A 105 0.96 11.66 -4.18
N THR A 106 2.24 11.60 -4.52
CA THR A 106 2.72 11.67 -5.90
C THR A 106 3.15 10.28 -6.33
N LEU A 107 2.53 9.76 -7.37
CA LEU A 107 2.72 8.40 -7.87
C LEU A 107 3.28 8.46 -9.28
N LYS A 108 4.28 7.63 -9.57
CA LYS A 108 4.77 7.44 -10.93
C LYS A 108 3.96 6.35 -11.64
N THR A 109 3.47 6.66 -12.83
CA THR A 109 2.72 5.75 -13.70
C THR A 109 3.28 5.86 -15.12
N GLY A 110 4.19 4.96 -15.50
CA GLY A 110 4.97 5.07 -16.73
C GLY A 110 5.76 6.37 -16.79
N GLU A 111 5.51 7.17 -17.83
CA GLU A 111 6.12 8.48 -18.05
C GLU A 111 5.36 9.64 -17.38
N THR A 112 4.24 9.35 -16.70
CA THR A 112 3.36 10.37 -16.11
C THR A 112 3.34 10.32 -14.59
N LEU A 113 2.89 11.41 -13.98
CA LEU A 113 2.63 11.49 -12.54
C LEU A 113 1.13 11.52 -12.28
N MET A 114 0.70 10.73 -11.30
CA MET A 114 -0.66 10.75 -10.75
C MET A 114 -0.61 11.31 -9.32
N TYR A 115 -1.61 12.10 -8.96
CA TYR A 115 -1.72 12.66 -7.61
C TYR A 115 -2.98 12.19 -6.92
N LYS A 116 -2.84 11.76 -5.66
CA LYS A 116 -3.96 11.31 -4.85
C LYS A 116 -4.00 12.03 -3.52
N LYS A 117 -5.10 12.74 -3.25
CA LYS A 117 -5.36 13.46 -2.01
C LYS A 117 -6.16 12.60 -1.06
N PHE A 118 -5.81 12.64 0.23
CA PHE A 118 -6.57 11.99 1.29
C PHE A 118 -6.39 12.76 2.61
N THR A 119 -7.36 12.62 3.51
CA THR A 119 -7.22 12.95 4.93
C THR A 119 -7.03 11.67 5.76
N ILE A 120 -6.55 11.78 6.99
CA ILE A 120 -6.47 10.61 7.90
C ILE A 120 -7.83 9.98 8.19
N PHE A 121 -8.93 10.71 7.97
CA PHE A 121 -10.30 10.28 8.23
C PHE A 121 -11.02 9.75 6.98
N ASP A 122 -10.50 10.02 5.78
CA ASP A 122 -11.12 9.58 4.54
C ASP A 122 -11.12 8.05 4.43
N LEU A 123 -12.17 7.46 3.87
CA LEU A 123 -12.20 6.02 3.59
C LEU A 123 -11.31 5.65 2.40
N GLU A 124 -11.23 6.53 1.40
CA GLU A 124 -10.48 6.31 0.16
C GLU A 124 -9.77 7.60 -0.28
N SER A 125 -8.67 7.47 -1.01
CA SER A 125 -7.97 8.60 -1.62
C SER A 125 -8.62 9.01 -2.94
N LYS A 126 -8.60 10.31 -3.24
CA LYS A 126 -9.20 10.90 -4.45
C LYS A 126 -8.13 11.38 -5.41
N VAL A 127 -8.30 11.10 -6.69
CA VAL A 127 -7.41 11.63 -7.75
C VAL A 127 -7.58 13.14 -7.82
N VAL A 128 -6.46 13.87 -7.89
CA VAL A 128 -6.44 15.34 -7.97
C VAL A 128 -5.45 15.83 -9.02
N ASP A 129 -5.63 17.06 -9.48
CA ASP A 129 -4.69 17.71 -10.40
C ASP A 129 -3.40 18.16 -9.70
N GLU A 130 -2.33 18.30 -10.48
CA GLU A 130 -1.04 18.88 -10.02
C GLU A 130 -1.21 20.28 -9.38
N LYS A 131 -2.23 21.04 -9.80
CA LYS A 131 -2.55 22.35 -9.22
C LYS A 131 -2.81 22.27 -7.71
N ILE A 132 -3.45 21.19 -7.25
CA ILE A 132 -3.74 20.96 -5.83
C ILE A 132 -2.45 20.68 -5.07
N LEU A 133 -1.51 19.91 -5.64
CA LEU A 133 -0.19 19.70 -5.06
C LEU A 133 0.59 21.02 -4.95
N LYS A 134 0.54 21.85 -5.99
CA LYS A 134 1.19 23.18 -6.00
C LYS A 134 0.59 24.12 -4.94
N ALA A 135 -0.72 24.10 -4.76
CA ALA A 135 -1.40 24.88 -3.73
C ALA A 135 -1.02 24.41 -2.32
N CYS A 136 -1.01 23.09 -2.11
CA CYS A 136 -0.57 22.43 -0.89
C CYS A 136 0.87 22.80 -0.50
N LYS A 137 1.83 22.71 -1.43
CA LYS A 137 3.23 23.10 -1.19
C LYS A 137 3.42 24.58 -0.86
N ARG A 138 2.48 25.44 -1.27
CA ARG A 138 2.50 26.89 -1.01
C ARG A 138 1.77 27.26 0.30
N GLY A 139 1.25 26.30 1.06
CA GLY A 139 0.47 26.56 2.28
C GLY A 139 -0.91 27.18 2.02
N ARG A 140 -1.41 27.11 0.78
CA ARG A 140 -2.77 27.53 0.40
C ARG A 140 -3.61 26.27 0.19
N SER A 141 -4.01 25.65 1.30
CA SER A 141 -4.86 24.45 1.35
C SER A 141 -6.28 24.85 1.68
#